data_AF-A0A932JLM7-F1
#
_entry.id   AF-A0A932JLM7-F1
#
_cell.length_a   1.000
_cell.length_b   1.000
_cell.length_c   1.000
_cell.angle_alpha   90.00
_cell.angle_beta   90.00
_cell.angle_gamma   90.00
#
_symmetry.space_group_name_H-M   'P 1'
#
loop_
_entity.id
_entity.type
_entity.pdbx_description
1 polymer ?
#
loop_
_entity_poly.entity_id
_entity_poly.type
_entity_poly.pdbx_seq_one_letter_code
_entity_poly.pdbx_strand_id
1 'polypeptide(L)' 'MKNYFTSVIAIRNFVTVFASLLFFLVTPSLHAQWKHCNGLYGGRITGLFTIGTTLFADSEEGFFKSTDKGETW' A
#
# COMPACT_ATOMS: atom_id res chain seq x y z
N MET A 1 -20.63 2.34 47.26
CA MET A 1 -20.08 3.34 46.30
C MET A 1 -18.75 2.92 45.66
N LYS A 2 -17.76 2.38 46.40
CA LYS A 2 -16.45 1.98 45.81
C LYS A 2 -16.55 0.95 44.67
N ASN A 3 -17.45 -0.04 44.76
CA ASN A 3 -17.59 -1.08 43.73
C ASN A 3 -18.09 -0.54 42.38
N TYR A 4 -18.96 0.47 42.39
CA TYR A 4 -19.48 1.10 41.16
C TYR A 4 -18.36 1.79 40.37
N PHE A 5 -17.47 2.51 41.07
CA PHE A 5 -16.35 3.20 40.46
C PHE A 5 -15.36 2.23 39.79
N THR A 6 -15.03 1.12 40.46
CA THR A 6 -14.17 0.07 39.91
C THR A 6 -14.82 -0.59 38.69
N SER A 7 -16.13 -0.85 38.72
CA SER A 7 -16.87 -1.41 37.58
C SER A 7 -16.86 -0.49 36.36
N VAL A 8 -17.02 0.83 36.54
CA VAL A 8 -16.98 1.80 35.42
C VAL A 8 -15.60 1.86 34.77
N ILE A 9 -14.52 1.85 35.56
CA ILE A 9 -13.15 1.81 35.03
C ILE A 9 -12.89 0.51 34.27
N ALA A 10 -13.38 -0.62 34.79
CA ALA A 10 -13.25 -1.92 34.12
C ALA A 10 -13.98 -1.94 32.77
N ILE A 11 -15.22 -1.44 32.71
CA ILE A 11 -15.99 -1.35 31.46
C ILE A 11 -15.28 -0.45 30.44
N ARG A 12 -14.79 0.73 30.86
CA ARG A 12 -14.03 1.62 29.98
C ARG A 12 -12.83 0.90 29.37
N ASN A 13 -12.00 0.26 30.20
CA ASN A 13 -10.81 -0.44 29.73
C ASN A 13 -11.17 -1.60 28.78
N PHE A 14 -12.25 -2.32 29.07
CA PHE A 14 -12.76 -3.39 28.21
C PHE A 14 -13.19 -2.85 26.84
N VAL A 15 -13.95 -1.76 26.80
CA VAL A 15 -14.37 -1.11 25.55
C VAL A 15 -13.16 -0.64 24.74
N THR A 16 -12.14 -0.06 25.38
CA THR A 16 -10.93 0.39 24.68
C THR A 16 -10.19 -0.78 24.04
N VAL A 17 -10.00 -1.89 24.76
CA VAL A 17 -9.33 -3.09 24.24
C VAL A 17 -10.15 -3.74 23.13
N PHE A 18 -11.47 -3.79 23.29
CA PHE A 18 -12.34 -4.35 22.26
C PHE A 18 -12.33 -3.50 20.98
N ALA A 19 -12.37 -2.17 21.11
CA ALA A 19 -12.29 -1.26 19.97
C ALA A 19 -10.95 -1.35 19.24
N SER A 20 -9.82 -1.49 19.96
CA SER A 20 -8.51 -1.66 19.32
C SER A 20 -8.39 -2.99 18.60
N LEU A 21 -8.91 -4.09 19.17
CA LEU A 21 -8.94 -5.39 18.51
C LEU A 21 -9.80 -5.37 17.24
N LEU A 22 -10.97 -4.73 17.27
CA LEU A 22 -11.80 -4.54 16.08
C LEU A 22 -11.08 -3.72 15.00
N PHE A 23 -10.33 -2.69 15.38
CA PHE A 23 -9.56 -1.90 14.41
C PHE A 23 -8.54 -2.76 13.65
N PHE A 24 -7.77 -3.59 14.36
CA PHE A 24 -6.78 -4.49 13.73
C PHE A 24 -7.41 -5.60 12.87
N LEU A 25 -8.64 -6.02 13.16
CA LEU A 25 -9.36 -7.01 12.35
C LEU A 25 -9.87 -6.44 11.01
N VAL A 26 -10.04 -5.12 10.92
CA VAL A 26 -10.68 -4.45 9.77
C VAL A 26 -9.65 -3.74 8.87
N THR A 27 -8.38 -3.67 9.25
CA THR A 27 -7.36 -3.07 8.36
C THR A 27 -7.17 -3.93 7.12
N PRO A 28 -7.42 -3.43 5.89
CA PRO A 28 -7.14 -4.17 4.68
C PRO A 28 -5.64 -4.46 4.60
N SER A 29 -5.28 -5.62 4.06
CA SER A 29 -3.90 -5.98 3.82
C SER A 29 -3.29 -5.06 2.77
N LEU A 30 -2.57 -4.02 3.23
CA LEU A 30 -1.82 -3.11 2.38
C LEU A 30 -0.61 -3.86 1.82
N HIS A 31 -0.74 -4.44 0.63
CA HIS A 31 0.36 -5.10 -0.07
C HIS A 31 1.20 -4.07 -0.80
N ALA A 32 2.22 -3.54 -0.12
CA ALA A 32 3.27 -2.71 -0.72
C ALA A 32 4.50 -3.57 -1.12
N GLN A 33 4.24 -4.72 -1.76
CA GLN A 33 5.30 -5.65 -2.17
C GLN A 33 5.75 -5.31 -3.59
N TRP A 34 7.07 -5.20 -3.80
CA TRP A 34 7.62 -5.06 -5.14
C TRP A 34 7.33 -6.32 -5.97
N LYS A 35 6.74 -6.14 -7.15
CA LYS A 35 6.53 -7.21 -8.15
C LYS A 35 7.37 -6.89 -9.38
N HIS A 36 8.03 -7.91 -9.92
CA HIS A 36 8.76 -7.78 -11.18
C HIS A 36 7.79 -7.40 -12.31
N CYS A 37 8.15 -6.37 -13.09
CA CYS A 37 7.41 -6.01 -14.31
C CYS A 37 7.83 -6.93 -15.45
N ASN A 38 7.00 -7.08 -16.50
CA ASN A 38 7.46 -7.67 -17.75
C ASN A 38 8.46 -6.67 -18.36
N GLY A 39 9.74 -6.85 -18.00
CA GLY A 39 10.77 -5.84 -18.16
C GLY A 39 10.94 -5.35 -19.59
N LEU A 40 11.54 -4.18 -19.70
CA LEU A 40 12.04 -3.61 -20.95
C LEU A 40 13.09 -4.58 -21.52
N TYR A 41 13.23 -4.70 -22.85
CA TYR A 41 14.05 -5.71 -23.57
C TYR A 41 15.58 -5.67 -23.29
N GLY A 42 16.00 -5.13 -22.15
CA GLY A 42 17.38 -4.90 -21.74
C GLY A 42 17.74 -3.43 -21.73
N GLY A 43 19.01 -3.15 -21.44
CA GLY A 43 19.57 -1.80 -21.45
C GLY A 43 19.43 -1.05 -20.13
N ARG A 44 20.26 -0.03 -19.96
CA ARG A 44 20.22 0.87 -18.82
C ARG A 44 19.10 1.88 -19.01
N ILE A 45 18.20 1.96 -18.04
CA ILE A 45 17.15 2.98 -18.02
C ILE A 45 17.76 4.31 -17.58
N THR A 46 17.68 5.30 -18.46
CA THR A 46 18.22 6.65 -18.30
C THR A 46 17.16 7.63 -17.80
N GLY A 47 15.88 7.33 -18.03
CA GLY A 47 14.77 8.17 -17.58
C GLY A 47 13.47 7.39 -17.36
N LEU A 48 12.69 7.83 -16.36
CA LEU A 48 11.35 7.33 -16.07
C LEU A 48 10.44 8.53 -15.75
N PHE A 49 9.32 8.67 -16.45
CA PHE A 49 8.36 9.75 -16.23
C PHE A 49 6.94 9.33 -16.56
N THR A 50 5.97 10.16 -16.17
CA THR A 50 4.54 9.88 -16.36
C THR A 50 3.81 11.07 -16.97
N ILE A 51 2.79 10.78 -17.78
CA ILE A 51 1.83 11.77 -18.28
C ILE A 51 0.43 11.19 -18.06
N GLY A 52 -0.32 11.77 -17.13
CA GLY A 52 -1.58 11.20 -16.66
C GLY A 52 -1.35 9.80 -16.06
N THR A 53 -2.05 8.80 -16.60
CA THR A 53 -1.89 7.38 -16.19
C THR A 53 -0.90 6.60 -17.05
N THR A 54 -0.27 7.24 -18.04
CA THR A 54 0.70 6.60 -18.94
C THR A 54 2.11 6.73 -18.37
N LEU A 55 2.86 5.63 -18.36
CA LEU A 55 4.26 5.58 -17.96
C LEU A 55 5.15 5.59 -19.19
N PHE A 56 6.32 6.21 -19.08
CA PHE A 56 7.34 6.26 -20.12
C PHE A 56 8.70 5.91 -19.52
N ALA A 57 9.48 5.11 -20.25
CA ALA A 57 10.85 4.77 -19.92
C ALA A 57 11.77 5.07 -21.10
N ASP A 58 12.82 5.82 -20.83
CA ASP A 58 13.92 6.07 -21.75
C ASP A 58 15.07 5.12 -21.41
N SER A 59 15.59 4.42 -22.40
CA SER A 59 16.75 3.54 -22.26
C SER A 59 17.75 3.79 -23.38
N GLU A 60 18.99 3.34 -23.15
CA GLU A 60 20.04 3.37 -24.18
C GLU A 60 19.64 2.61 -25.47
N GLU A 61 18.68 1.68 -25.39
CA GLU A 61 18.22 0.83 -26.49
C GLU A 61 16.89 1.32 -27.12
N GLY A 62 16.22 2.32 -26.53
CA GLY A 62 14.98 2.86 -27.08
C GLY A 62 14.03 3.49 -26.06
N PHE A 63 12.87 3.90 -26.55
CA PHE A 63 11.84 4.58 -25.77
C PHE A 63 10.59 3.71 -25.67
N PHE A 64 10.10 3.54 -24.43
CA PHE A 64 9.06 2.58 -24.09
C PHE A 64 7.89 3.26 -23.38
N LYS A 65 6.69 2.67 -23.50
CA LYS A 65 5.46 3.29 -23.00
C LYS A 65 4.48 2.24 -22.51
N SER A 66 4.03 2.43 -21.27
CA SER A 66 2.98 1.62 -20.67
C SER A 66 1.70 2.43 -20.46
N THR A 67 0.57 1.90 -20.92
CA THR A 67 -0.78 2.44 -20.63
C THR A 67 -1.55 1.62 -19.60
N ASP A 68 -0.94 0.55 -19.07
CA ASP A 68 -1.55 -0.43 -18.17
C ASP A 68 -0.83 -0.53 -16.82
N LYS A 69 -0.25 0.60 -16.35
CA LYS A 69 0.45 0.70 -15.07
C LYS A 69 1.71 -0.19 -14.96
N GLY A 70 2.35 -0.48 -16.08
CA GLY A 70 3.60 -1.23 -16.15
C GLY A 70 3.43 -2.74 -16.22
N GLU A 71 2.23 -3.23 -16.56
CA GLU A 71 2.00 -4.64 -16.87
C GLU A 71 2.63 -5.00 -18.23
N THR A 72 2.60 -4.08 -19.20
CA THR A 72 3.34 -4.13 -20.47
C THR A 72 4.09 -2.82 -20.72
N TRP A 73 5.24 -2.88 -21.41
CA TRP A 73 6.17 -1.77 -21.61
C TRP A 73 6.58 -1.60 -23.08
#